data_AF-A0A382SLT8-F1
#
_entry.id   AF-A0A382SLT8-F1
#
_cell.length_a   1.000
_cell.length_b   1.000
_cell.length_c   1.000
_cell.angle_alpha   90.00
_cell.angle_beta   90.00
_cell.angle_gamma   90.00
#
_symmetry.space_group_name_H-M   'P 1'
#
loop_
_entity.id
_entity.type
_entity.pdbx_description
1 polymer ?
#
loop_
_entity_poly.entity_id
_entity_poly.type
_entity_poly.pdbx_seq_one_letter_code
_entity_poly.pdbx_strand_id
1 'polypeptide(L)'
;MGKTRDISLGGVCFRVSINPGIPTKIRGQAAQIRLILPAGEIVCDCVVIRVSSRAVALQFTNLQGTKTEKFLRAFLESQVTYLAKLSRLS
;
A
#
# COMPACT_ATOMS: atom_id res chain seq x y z
N MET A 1 -8.34 11.55 0.14
CA MET A 1 -7.09 10.81 0.42
C MET A 1 -7.39 9.66 1.36
N GLY A 2 -6.99 8.43 1.04
CA GLY A 2 -7.17 7.26 1.91
C GLY A 2 -6.01 7.11 2.89
N LYS A 3 -6.27 6.60 4.10
CA LYS A 3 -5.22 6.26 5.06
C LYS A 3 -4.79 4.81 4.84
N THR A 4 -3.49 4.59 4.63
CA THR A 4 -2.92 3.24 4.56
C THR A 4 -3.26 2.47 5.83
N ARG A 5 -3.84 1.28 5.66
CA ARG A 5 -4.13 0.34 6.74
C ARG A 5 -3.00 -0.68 6.86
N ASP A 6 -2.55 -1.17 5.71
CA ASP A 6 -1.54 -2.22 5.62
C ASP A 6 -0.76 -2.05 4.31
N ILE A 7 0.54 -2.34 4.34
CA ILE A 7 1.45 -2.24 3.21
C ILE A 7 2.48 -3.36 3.29
N SER A 8 2.75 -3.98 2.14
CA SER A 8 3.73 -5.05 1.98
C SER A 8 4.48 -4.89 0.66
N LEU A 9 5.44 -5.76 0.36
CA LEU A 9 6.08 -5.80 -0.96
C LEU A 9 5.12 -6.26 -2.08
N GLY A 10 4.03 -6.95 -1.74
CA GLY A 10 3.06 -7.43 -2.72
C GLY A 10 1.95 -6.45 -3.05
N GLY A 11 1.67 -5.49 -2.17
CA GLY A 11 0.53 -4.58 -2.34
C GLY A 11 0.28 -3.69 -1.14
N VAL A 12 -0.78 -2.88 -1.26
CA VAL A 12 -1.22 -1.94 -0.23
C VAL A 12 -2.73 -1.98 -0.08
N CYS A 13 -3.18 -1.89 1.16
CA CYS A 13 -4.58 -1.76 1.53
C CYS A 13 -4.78 -0.44 2.27
N PHE A 14 -5.70 0.39 1.80
CA PHE A 14 -6.02 1.66 2.46
C PHE A 14 -7.52 1.77 2.74
N ARG A 15 -7.83 2.44 3.84
CA ARG A 15 -9.19 2.81 4.19
C ARG A 15 -9.61 3.99 3.35
N VAL A 16 -10.79 3.87 2.77
CA VAL A 16 -11.44 4.90 1.98
C VAL A 16 -12.93 4.82 2.30
N SER A 17 -13.54 5.97 2.57
CA SER A 17 -14.99 6.08 2.60
C SER A 17 -15.45 6.16 1.15
N ILE A 18 -15.83 5.02 0.59
CA ILE A 18 -16.33 4.96 -0.78
C ILE A 18 -17.81 5.33 -0.72
N ASN A 19 -18.20 6.40 -1.43
CA ASN A 19 -19.62 6.69 -1.60
C ASN A 19 -20.32 5.45 -2.17
N PRO A 20 -21.50 5.06 -1.65
CA PRO A 20 -22.16 3.79 -1.98
C PRO A 20 -22.58 3.60 -3.46
N GLY A 21 -22.18 4.49 -4.37
CA GLY A 21 -22.37 4.40 -5.82
C GLY A 21 -21.11 4.13 -6.66
N ILE A 22 -19.90 4.01 -6.07
CA ILE A 22 -18.72 3.65 -6.87
C ILE A 22 -18.78 2.16 -7.21
N PRO A 23 -18.73 1.78 -8.50
CA PRO A 23 -18.88 0.40 -8.90
C PRO A 23 -17.78 -0.48 -8.30
N THR A 24 -18.20 -1.54 -7.61
CA THR A 24 -17.33 -2.63 -7.13
C THR A 24 -16.70 -3.44 -8.27
N LYS A 25 -17.08 -3.15 -9.52
CA LYS A 25 -16.60 -3.79 -10.77
C LYS A 25 -15.20 -3.32 -11.24
N ILE A 26 -14.44 -2.61 -10.42
CA ILE A 26 -13.09 -2.17 -10.78
C ILE A 26 -12.00 -3.21 -10.45
N ARG A 27 -12.37 -4.40 -9.95
CA ARG A 27 -11.41 -5.50 -9.75
C ARG A 27 -10.75 -5.89 -11.08
N GLY A 28 -9.43 -6.05 -11.07
CA GLY A 28 -8.62 -6.33 -12.25
C GLY A 28 -8.20 -5.08 -13.02
N GLN A 29 -8.73 -3.91 -12.68
CA GLN A 29 -8.37 -2.66 -13.35
C GLN A 29 -6.95 -2.24 -12.99
N ALA A 30 -6.16 -1.88 -14.00
CA ALA A 30 -4.88 -1.23 -13.82
C ALA A 30 -5.08 0.16 -13.19
N ALA A 31 -4.25 0.48 -12.23
CA ALA A 31 -4.26 1.74 -11.51
C ALA A 31 -2.82 2.15 -11.20
N GLN A 32 -2.64 3.42 -10.87
CA GLN A 32 -1.40 3.92 -10.33
C GLN A 32 -1.68 4.47 -8.94
N ILE A 33 -0.83 4.11 -7.98
CA ILE A 33 -0.92 4.64 -6.62
C ILE A 33 0.32 5.46 -6.29
N ARG A 34 0.07 6.61 -5.67
CA ARG A 34 1.07 7.45 -5.02
C ARG A 34 1.03 7.19 -3.52
N LEU A 35 2.13 6.70 -2.96
CA LEU A 35 2.29 6.49 -1.54
C LEU A 35 3.20 7.58 -0.97
N ILE A 36 2.69 8.32 0.00
CA ILE A 36 3.45 9.33 0.73
C ILE A 36 3.95 8.65 2.02
N LEU A 37 5.25 8.38 2.08
CA LEU A 37 5.93 7.76 3.21
C LEU A 37 6.78 8.81 3.93
N PRO A 38 7.12 8.62 5.23
CA PRO A 38 7.99 9.56 5.95
C PRO A 38 9.35 9.80 5.28
N ALA A 39 9.89 8.78 4.59
CA ALA A 39 11.18 8.85 3.90
C ALA A 39 11.08 9.45 2.49
N GLY A 40 9.86 9.72 1.98
CA GLY A 40 9.64 10.23 0.63
C GLY A 40 8.37 9.71 -0.04
N GLU A 41 8.16 10.10 -1.29
CA GLU A 41 7.03 9.66 -2.11
C GLU A 41 7.46 8.55 -3.07
N ILE A 42 6.61 7.54 -3.26
CA ILE A 42 6.75 6.54 -4.31
C ILE A 42 5.48 6.44 -5.17
N VAL A 43 5.68 6.20 -6.46
CA VAL A 43 4.61 5.92 -7.41
C VAL A 43 4.76 4.48 -7.88
N CYS A 44 3.67 3.71 -7.79
CA CYS A 44 3.65 2.30 -8.12
C CYS A 44 2.47 2.00 -9.06
N ASP A 45 2.75 1.24 -10.13
CA ASP A 45 1.70 0.63 -10.94
C ASP A 45 1.13 -0.59 -10.21
N CYS A 46 -0.19 -0.71 -10.27
CA CYS A 46 -0.92 -1.69 -9.48
C CYS A 46 -2.20 -2.12 -10.18
N VAL A 47 -2.80 -3.19 -9.67
CA VAL A 47 -4.10 -3.70 -10.08
C VAL A 47 -5.01 -3.76 -8.87
N VAL A 48 -6.26 -3.35 -9.04
CA VAL A 48 -7.25 -3.46 -7.97
C VAL A 48 -7.63 -4.92 -7.77
N ILE A 49 -7.36 -5.48 -6.60
CA ILE A 49 -7.67 -6.88 -6.30
C ILE A 49 -8.95 -7.03 -5.47
N ARG A 50 -9.29 -6.03 -4.66
CA ARG A 50 -10.51 -6.03 -3.83
C ARG A 50 -11.00 -4.62 -3.56
N VAL A 51 -12.31 -4.45 -3.63
CA VAL A 51 -13.00 -3.22 -3.23
C VAL A 51 -14.12 -3.58 -2.28
N SER A 52 -14.25 -2.81 -1.21
CA SER A 52 -15.34 -2.87 -0.24
C SER A 52 -15.76 -1.45 0.12
N SER A 53 -16.91 -1.31 0.77
CA SER A 53 -17.41 -0.01 1.24
C SER A 53 -16.47 0.73 2.19
N ARG A 54 -15.46 0.05 2.76
CA ARG A 54 -14.55 0.62 3.78
C ARG A 54 -13.07 0.62 3.39
N ALA A 55 -12.70 -0.10 2.32
CA ALA A 55 -11.30 -0.31 1.96
C ALA A 55 -11.13 -0.76 0.52
N VAL A 56 -9.98 -0.40 -0.04
CA VAL A 56 -9.48 -0.85 -1.33
C VAL A 56 -8.13 -1.53 -1.12
N ALA A 57 -7.95 -2.69 -1.74
CA ALA A 57 -6.68 -3.39 -1.79
C ALA A 57 -6.17 -3.41 -3.24
N LEU A 58 -4.90 -3.02 -3.39
CA LEU A 58 -4.17 -2.96 -4.65
C LEU A 58 -2.97 -3.90 -4.58
N GLN A 59 -2.72 -4.63 -5.67
CA GLN A 59 -1.53 -5.44 -5.85
C GLN A 59 -0.57 -4.72 -6.78
N PHE A 60 0.71 -4.66 -6.44
CA PHE A 60 1.72 -4.06 -7.32
C PHE A 60 2.03 -5.00 -8.49
N THR A 61 2.12 -4.47 -9.71
CA THR A 61 2.25 -5.30 -10.92
C THR A 61 3.68 -5.55 -11.37
N ASN A 62 4.64 -4.67 -11.04
CA ASN A 62 6.02 -4.75 -11.54
C ASN A 62 7.04 -4.14 -10.56
N LEU A 63 6.95 -4.48 -9.27
CA LEU A 63 7.93 -3.98 -8.29
C LEU A 63 9.28 -4.67 -8.39
N GLN A 64 9.35 -5.94 -8.81
CA GLN A 64 10.55 -6.76 -8.70
C GLN A 64 11.78 -6.16 -9.39
N GLY A 65 12.88 -6.01 -8.63
CA GLY A 65 14.17 -5.52 -9.12
C GLY A 65 14.25 -4.01 -9.35
N THR A 66 13.17 -3.26 -9.14
CA THR A 66 13.11 -1.82 -9.39
C THR A 66 13.70 -0.99 -8.23
N LYS A 67 14.06 0.28 -8.49
CA LYS A 67 14.45 1.23 -7.44
C LYS A 67 13.32 1.42 -6.41
N THR A 68 12.07 1.37 -6.87
CA THR A 68 10.88 1.51 -6.03
C THR A 68 10.74 0.35 -5.04
N GLU A 69 11.00 -0.90 -5.44
CA GLU A 69 11.01 -2.02 -4.49
C GLU A 69 12.14 -1.89 -3.48
N LYS A 70 13.36 -1.54 -3.93
CA LYS A 70 14.50 -1.37 -3.00
C LYS A 70 14.19 -0.33 -1.92
N PHE A 71 13.61 0.80 -2.32
CA PHE A 71 13.19 1.84 -1.38
C PHE A 71 12.07 1.35 -0.46
N LEU A 72 11.03 0.72 -1.00
CA LEU A 72 9.91 0.23 -0.21
C LEU A 72 10.35 -0.85 0.79
N ARG A 73 11.23 -1.77 0.37
CA ARG A 73 11.82 -2.79 1.24
C ARG A 73 12.60 -2.15 2.38
N ALA A 74 13.53 -1.26 2.08
CA ALA A 74 14.34 -0.58 3.09
C ALA A 74 13.45 0.18 4.09
N PHE A 75 12.39 0.84 3.61
CA PHE A 75 11.42 1.49 4.48
C PHE A 75 10.71 0.47 5.39
N LEU A 76 10.17 -0.62 4.85
CA LEU A 76 9.45 -1.62 5.66
C LEU A 76 10.36 -2.28 6.71
N GLU A 77 11.60 -2.62 6.34
CA GLU A 77 12.61 -3.15 7.26
C GLU A 77 12.90 -2.18 8.42
N SER A 78 12.95 -0.88 8.12
CA SER A 78 13.12 0.15 9.17
C SER A 78 11.95 0.18 10.15
N GLN A 79 10.72 0.02 9.67
CA GLN A 79 9.51 0.02 10.51
C GLN A 79 9.44 -1.22 11.40
N VAL A 80 9.76 -2.40 10.85
CA VAL A 80 9.81 -3.64 11.63
C VAL A 80 10.86 -3.54 12.74
N THR A 81 12.05 -3.02 12.41
CA THR A 81 13.12 -2.82 13.39
C THR A 81 12.69 -1.85 14.50
N TYR A 82 12.01 -0.76 14.15
CA TYR A 82 11.49 0.21 15.12
C TYR A 82 10.46 -0.41 16.05
N LEU A 83 9.48 -1.13 15.51
CA LEU A 83 8.43 -1.79 16.30
C LEU A 83 9.00 -2.89 17.22
N ALA A 84 9.98 -3.66 16.75
CA ALA A 84 10.66 -4.67 17.56
C ALA A 84 11.47 -4.07 18.72
N LYS A 85 11.95 -2.83 18.60
CA LYS A 85 12.59 -2.12 19.70
C LYS A 85 11.57 -1.66 20.74
N LEU A 86 10.41 -1.17 20.31
CA LEU A 86 9.34 -0.74 21.20
C LEU A 86 8.78 -1.89 22.05
N SER A 87 8.61 -3.08 21.47
CA SER A 87 8.06 -4.24 22.19
C SER A 87 8.99 -4.83 23.26
N ARG A 88 10.27 -4.45 23.28
CA ARG A 88 11.23 -4.87 24.32
C ARG A 88 11.28 -3.90 25.52
N LEU A 89 10.59 -2.77 25.43
CA LEU A 89 10.53 -1.75 26.47
C LEU A 89 9.21 -1.81 27.27
N SER A 90 8.31 -2.74 26.92
CA SER A 90 7.05 -3.05 27.61
C SER A 90 7.16 -4.33 28.42
#